data_AF-A0A7C6E4Y6-F1
#
_entry.id   AF-A0A7C6E4Y6-F1
#
_cell.length_a   1.000
_cell.length_b   1.000
_cell.length_c   1.000
_cell.angle_alpha   90.00
_cell.angle_beta   90.00
_cell.angle_gamma   90.00
#
_symmetry.space_group_name_H-M   'P 1'
#
loop_
_entity.id
_entity.type
_entity.pdbx_description
1 polymer ?
#
loop_
_entity_poly.entity_id
_entity_poly.type
_entity_poly.pdbx_seq_one_letter_code
_entity_poly.pdbx_strand_id
1 'polypeptide(L)'
;MWKRKARWTLMVLAVGVAVAQPRVDPASSYERVIGVVPMIGKGTPEDPRRPMFAPAPGAGAALARDGIIAFSYQLSDDGRFALVEFVARTRAALAPLLTSGRSDVKLFLRGYARREEIEREFRRYKRDFNLDRFPRVTAP
;
A
#
# COMPACT_ATOMS: atom_id res chain seq x y z
N MET A 1 9.62 29.23 74.59
CA MET A 1 9.48 27.80 74.18
C MET A 1 8.79 27.76 72.81
N TRP A 2 9.55 27.74 71.71
CA TRP A 2 9.00 27.79 70.33
C TRP A 2 9.33 26.48 69.58
N LYS A 3 8.30 25.72 69.19
CA LYS A 3 8.47 24.47 68.41
C LYS A 3 8.54 24.79 66.91
N ARG A 4 9.72 24.67 66.31
CA ARG A 4 9.89 24.68 64.84
C ARG A 4 9.50 23.31 64.29
N LYS A 5 8.42 23.22 63.52
CA LYS A 5 8.06 22.01 62.76
C LYS A 5 8.82 22.04 61.43
N ALA A 6 9.78 21.13 61.26
CA ALA A 6 10.46 20.92 59.99
C ALA A 6 9.50 20.22 59.02
N ARG A 7 9.13 20.89 57.92
CA ARG A 7 8.42 20.27 56.79
C ARG A 7 9.46 19.78 55.80
N TRP A 8 9.64 18.46 55.74
CA TRP A 8 10.45 17.82 54.71
C TRP A 8 9.63 17.80 53.42
N THR A 9 10.03 18.60 52.44
CA THR A 9 9.48 18.54 51.09
C THR A 9 10.19 17.41 50.35
N LEU A 10 9.49 16.29 50.16
CA LEU A 10 9.94 15.18 49.32
C LEU A 10 9.78 15.60 47.85
N MET A 11 10.88 15.91 47.18
CA MET A 11 10.91 16.20 45.74
C MET A 11 10.96 14.86 44.99
N VAL A 12 9.80 14.40 44.48
CA VAL A 12 9.71 13.19 43.66
C VAL A 12 10.29 13.50 42.27
N LEU A 13 11.47 12.94 41.98
CA LEU A 13 12.03 12.91 40.63
C LEU A 13 11.17 11.98 39.76
N ALA A 14 10.33 12.55 38.90
CA ALA A 14 9.66 11.79 37.85
C ALA A 14 10.70 11.40 36.79
N VAL A 15 11.23 10.17 36.87
CA VAL A 15 12.01 9.56 35.81
C VAL A 15 11.07 9.28 34.64
N GLY A 16 11.12 10.12 33.61
CA GLY A 16 10.38 9.93 32.38
C GLY A 16 10.89 8.68 31.66
N VAL A 17 10.12 7.60 31.69
CA VAL A 17 10.37 6.43 30.84
C VAL A 17 10.01 6.84 29.42
N ALA A 18 11.01 7.18 28.62
CA ALA A 18 10.86 7.29 27.18
C ALA A 18 10.57 5.89 26.62
N VAL A 19 9.30 5.54 26.49
CA VAL A 19 8.87 4.36 25.74
C VAL A 19 9.32 4.55 24.29
N ALA A 20 10.40 3.87 23.92
CA ALA A 20 10.84 3.77 22.54
C ALA A 20 9.68 3.17 21.72
N GLN A 21 9.11 3.96 20.82
CA GLN A 21 8.07 3.48 19.92
C GLN A 21 8.64 2.28 19.12
N PRO A 22 7.96 1.13 19.10
CA PRO A 22 8.39 0.00 18.28
C PRO A 22 8.57 0.47 16.85
N ARG A 23 9.69 0.10 16.19
CA ARG A 23 9.85 0.35 14.77
C ARG A 23 8.70 -0.35 14.03
N VAL A 24 7.79 0.43 13.46
CA VAL A 24 6.72 -0.09 12.62
C VAL A 24 7.38 -0.65 11.36
N ASP A 25 7.02 -1.87 10.97
CA ASP A 25 7.42 -2.41 9.68
C ASP A 25 6.98 -1.41 8.59
N PRO A 26 7.90 -0.85 7.77
CA PRO A 26 7.53 0.06 6.69
C PRO A 26 6.46 -0.54 5.76
N ALA A 27 6.41 -1.88 5.62
CA ALA A 27 5.37 -2.56 4.85
C ALA A 27 3.96 -2.40 5.44
N SER A 28 3.85 -2.10 6.74
CA SER A 28 2.61 -1.77 7.46
C SER A 28 2.30 -0.28 7.49
N SER A 29 3.24 0.60 7.14
CA SER A 29 3.02 2.05 7.13
C SER A 29 2.36 2.57 5.84
N TYR A 30 2.33 1.75 4.79
CA TYR A 30 1.81 2.13 3.48
C TYR A 30 0.46 1.50 3.18
N GLU A 31 -0.36 2.25 2.44
CA GLU A 31 -1.66 1.80 1.96
C GLU A 31 -1.49 0.94 0.72
N ARG A 32 -2.21 -0.19 0.70
CA ARG A 32 -2.05 -1.21 -0.34
C ARG A 32 -3.40 -1.65 -0.89
N VAL A 33 -3.50 -1.66 -2.21
CA VAL A 33 -4.63 -2.20 -2.94
C VAL A 33 -4.14 -3.28 -3.87
N ILE A 34 -4.78 -4.44 -3.80
CA ILE A 34 -4.55 -5.53 -4.74
C ILE A 34 -5.76 -5.66 -5.64
N GLY A 35 -5.56 -5.88 -6.94
CA GLY A 35 -6.69 -5.96 -7.86
C GLY A 35 -6.34 -6.44 -9.25
N VAL A 36 -7.38 -6.49 -10.08
CA VAL A 36 -7.29 -6.76 -11.51
C VAL A 36 -7.62 -5.47 -12.24
N VAL A 37 -6.73 -5.07 -13.13
CA VAL A 37 -6.90 -3.86 -13.96
C VAL A 37 -6.53 -4.18 -15.41
N PRO A 38 -7.09 -3.45 -16.40
CA PRO A 38 -6.69 -3.62 -17.79
C PRO A 38 -5.21 -3.25 -17.99
N MET A 39 -4.56 -3.94 -18.91
CA MET A 39 -3.32 -3.47 -19.50
C MET A 39 -3.63 -2.39 -20.53
N ILE A 40 -2.94 -1.27 -20.43
CA ILE A 40 -3.03 -0.14 -21.36
C ILE A 40 -1.66 0.11 -22.00
N GLY A 41 -1.64 0.98 -23.00
CA GLY A 41 -0.43 1.41 -23.70
C GLY A 41 -0.17 0.63 -24.98
N LYS A 42 0.47 1.27 -25.96
CA LYS A 42 0.76 0.70 -27.29
C LYS A 42 1.97 -0.24 -27.31
N GLY A 43 2.82 -0.20 -26.28
CA GLY A 43 4.06 -0.96 -26.22
C GLY A 43 5.23 -0.28 -26.94
N THR A 44 5.12 1.02 -27.24
CA THR A 44 6.24 1.82 -27.75
C THR A 44 7.05 2.40 -26.58
N PRO A 45 8.28 2.90 -26.79
CA PRO A 45 9.04 3.57 -25.75
C PRO A 45 8.29 4.76 -25.12
N GLU A 46 7.50 5.47 -25.91
CA GLU A 46 6.72 6.65 -25.49
C GLU A 46 5.41 6.26 -24.78
N ASP A 47 4.85 5.10 -25.10
CA ASP A 47 3.63 4.58 -24.47
C ASP A 47 3.74 3.07 -24.20
N PRO A 48 4.51 2.69 -23.15
CA PRO A 48 4.76 1.30 -22.85
C PRO A 48 3.51 0.65 -22.27
N ARG A 49 3.42 -0.67 -22.51
CA ARG A 49 2.38 -1.50 -21.93
C ARG A 49 2.51 -1.55 -20.42
N ARG A 50 1.46 -1.15 -19.70
CA ARG A 50 1.43 -1.07 -18.24
C ARG A 50 0.02 -1.29 -17.68
N PRO A 51 -0.13 -1.62 -16.39
CA PRO A 51 -1.42 -1.59 -15.71
C PRO A 51 -2.05 -0.19 -15.79
N MET A 52 -3.37 -0.08 -15.96
CA MET A 52 -4.10 1.18 -16.19
C MET A 52 -3.76 2.35 -15.25
N PHE A 53 -3.50 2.07 -13.97
CA PHE A 53 -3.20 3.10 -12.97
C PHE A 53 -1.72 3.16 -12.61
N ALA A 54 -0.86 2.36 -13.24
CA ALA A 54 0.56 2.46 -13.03
C ALA A 54 1.09 3.80 -13.56
N PRO A 55 1.94 4.52 -12.80
CA PRO A 55 2.58 5.74 -13.27
C PRO A 55 3.26 5.51 -14.62
N ALA A 56 3.10 6.45 -15.55
CA ALA A 56 3.84 6.41 -16.81
C ALA A 56 5.35 6.58 -16.53
N PRO A 57 6.23 5.94 -17.33
CA PRO A 57 7.66 6.21 -17.24
C PRO A 57 7.91 7.71 -17.46
N GLY A 58 8.75 8.32 -16.62
CA GLY A 58 9.03 9.76 -16.69
C GLY A 58 8.01 10.66 -15.99
N ALA A 59 6.91 10.12 -15.45
CA ALA A 59 5.91 10.89 -14.69
C ALA A 59 6.44 11.46 -13.35
N GLY A 60 7.68 11.15 -12.98
CA GLY A 60 8.49 11.91 -12.02
C GLY A 60 8.04 11.84 -10.55
N ALA A 61 8.98 12.08 -9.65
CA ALA A 61 8.82 12.03 -8.19
C ALA A 61 7.71 12.95 -7.62
N ALA A 62 7.16 13.87 -8.42
CA ALA A 62 6.07 14.76 -8.01
C ALA A 62 4.72 14.00 -7.85
N LEU A 63 4.40 13.08 -8.76
CA LEU A 63 3.24 12.18 -8.60
C LEU A 63 3.49 11.11 -7.55
N ALA A 64 4.74 10.82 -7.21
CA ALA A 64 5.09 9.86 -6.16
C ALA A 64 4.86 10.40 -4.74
N ARG A 65 4.89 11.72 -4.50
CA ARG A 65 4.66 12.22 -3.13
C ARG A 65 3.22 11.98 -2.65
N ASP A 66 2.25 12.18 -3.55
CA ASP A 66 0.82 12.13 -3.24
C ASP A 66 0.05 11.08 -4.06
N GLY A 67 0.75 10.17 -4.74
CA GLY A 67 0.17 9.14 -5.61
C GLY A 67 0.71 7.73 -5.33
N ILE A 68 0.64 6.86 -6.35
CA ILE A 68 1.19 5.51 -6.28
C ILE A 68 2.73 5.61 -6.26
N ILE A 69 3.34 5.18 -5.17
CA ILE A 69 4.81 5.18 -5.00
C ILE A 69 5.46 3.93 -5.56
N ALA A 70 4.70 2.83 -5.64
CA ALA A 70 5.23 1.56 -6.09
C ALA A 70 4.11 0.64 -6.57
N PHE A 71 4.43 -0.26 -7.49
CA PHE A 71 3.51 -1.30 -7.93
C PHE A 71 4.27 -2.55 -8.37
N SER A 72 3.60 -3.71 -8.26
CA SER A 72 4.05 -4.97 -8.86
C SER A 72 2.86 -5.61 -9.54
N TYR A 73 3.11 -6.38 -10.59
CA TYR A 73 2.02 -7.08 -11.26
C TYR A 73 2.47 -8.42 -11.85
N GLN A 74 1.49 -9.28 -12.09
CA GLN A 74 1.59 -10.42 -12.97
C GLN A 74 0.59 -10.23 -14.12
N LEU A 75 1.00 -10.64 -15.31
CA LEU A 75 0.11 -10.63 -16.46
C LEU A 75 -0.91 -11.77 -16.37
N SER A 76 -2.15 -11.49 -16.74
CA SER A 76 -3.18 -12.52 -16.95
C SER A 76 -2.79 -13.47 -18.08
N ASP A 77 -3.40 -14.65 -18.11
CA ASP A 77 -3.10 -15.66 -19.12
C ASP A 77 -3.48 -15.22 -20.54
N ASP A 78 -4.48 -14.33 -20.68
CA ASP A 78 -4.89 -13.72 -21.95
C ASP A 78 -4.08 -12.47 -22.32
N GLY A 79 -3.18 -12.01 -21.43
CA GLY A 79 -2.38 -10.82 -21.63
C GLY A 79 -3.14 -9.49 -21.58
N ARG A 80 -4.46 -9.47 -21.36
CA ARG A 80 -5.28 -8.25 -21.41
C ARG A 80 -5.37 -7.53 -20.08
N PHE A 81 -5.13 -8.23 -18.99
CA PHE A 81 -5.25 -7.72 -17.63
C PHE A 81 -3.94 -7.88 -16.86
N ALA A 82 -3.79 -7.07 -15.83
CA ALA A 82 -2.75 -7.19 -14.82
C ALA A 82 -3.41 -7.49 -13.47
N LEU A 83 -2.87 -8.53 -12.82
CA LEU A 83 -3.09 -8.81 -11.42
C LEU A 83 -2.02 -8.00 -10.68
N VAL A 84 -2.42 -6.94 -9.98
CA VAL A 84 -1.53 -5.85 -9.56
C VAL A 84 -1.67 -5.54 -8.07
N GLU A 85 -0.57 -5.23 -7.41
CA GLU A 85 -0.54 -4.53 -6.13
C GLU A 85 -0.07 -3.09 -6.37
N PHE A 86 -0.87 -2.12 -5.91
CA PHE A 86 -0.49 -0.71 -5.84
C PHE A 86 -0.18 -0.34 -4.39
N VAL A 87 0.86 0.46 -4.23
CA VAL A 87 1.31 0.97 -2.93
C VAL A 87 1.29 2.50 -2.96
N ALA A 88 0.72 3.10 -1.93
CA ALA A 88 0.68 4.55 -1.76
C ALA A 88 0.94 4.93 -0.30
N ARG A 89 1.31 6.19 -0.07
CA ARG A 89 1.52 6.73 1.28
C ARG A 89 0.22 6.88 2.07
N THR A 90 -0.85 7.26 1.39
CA THR A 90 -2.15 7.54 2.00
C THR A 90 -3.27 6.93 1.18
N ARG A 91 -4.42 6.71 1.80
CA ARG A 91 -5.59 6.19 1.10
C ARG A 91 -6.14 7.18 0.06
N ALA A 92 -5.97 8.48 0.32
CA ALA A 92 -6.37 9.53 -0.61
C ALA A 92 -5.64 9.42 -1.96
N ALA A 93 -4.36 9.03 -1.94
CA ALA A 93 -3.57 8.79 -3.14
C ALA A 93 -4.11 7.63 -4.01
N LEU A 94 -4.91 6.72 -3.43
CA LEU A 94 -5.55 5.62 -4.15
C LEU A 94 -6.97 5.97 -4.63
N ALA A 95 -7.47 7.17 -4.34
CA ALA A 95 -8.82 7.59 -4.75
C ALA A 95 -9.10 7.37 -6.25
N PRO A 96 -8.19 7.70 -7.20
CA PRO A 96 -8.46 7.48 -8.63
C PRO A 96 -8.77 6.03 -9.00
N LEU A 97 -8.22 5.07 -8.26
CA LEU A 97 -8.45 3.64 -8.46
C LEU A 97 -9.79 3.25 -7.82
N LEU A 98 -9.97 3.64 -6.55
CA LEU A 98 -11.10 3.26 -5.71
C LEU A 98 -12.43 3.86 -6.16
N THR A 99 -12.41 5.04 -6.80
CA THR A 99 -13.61 5.74 -7.28
C THR A 99 -13.78 5.62 -8.79
N SER A 100 -12.99 4.79 -9.47
CA SER A 100 -13.00 4.71 -10.94
C SER A 100 -14.36 4.27 -11.51
N GLY A 101 -15.13 3.49 -10.75
CA GLY A 101 -16.46 3.00 -11.16
C GLY A 101 -16.46 2.08 -12.38
N ARG A 102 -15.27 1.70 -12.87
CA ARG A 102 -15.14 0.89 -14.10
C ARG A 102 -15.47 -0.57 -13.83
N SER A 103 -16.22 -1.18 -14.75
CA SER A 103 -16.60 -2.60 -14.66
C SER A 103 -15.45 -3.56 -14.95
N ASP A 104 -14.41 -3.11 -15.65
CA ASP A 104 -13.20 -3.87 -15.98
C ASP A 104 -12.09 -3.74 -14.92
N VAL A 105 -12.39 -3.09 -13.80
CA VAL A 105 -11.48 -2.89 -12.66
C VAL A 105 -12.08 -3.53 -11.42
N LYS A 106 -11.32 -4.45 -10.81
CA LYS A 106 -11.72 -5.09 -9.54
C LYS A 106 -10.61 -4.90 -8.51
N LEU A 107 -10.92 -4.19 -7.43
CA LEU A 107 -9.94 -3.83 -6.41
C LEU A 107 -10.36 -4.37 -5.04
N PHE A 108 -9.37 -4.77 -4.26
CA PHE A 108 -9.48 -5.24 -2.90
C PHE A 108 -8.52 -4.42 -2.03
N LEU A 109 -9.06 -3.74 -1.00
CA LEU A 109 -8.22 -3.12 0.02
C LEU A 109 -7.54 -4.23 0.83
N ARG A 110 -6.22 -4.15 0.95
CA ARG A 110 -5.45 -5.15 1.70
C ARG A 110 -5.88 -5.10 3.17
N GLY A 111 -6.09 -6.27 3.77
CA GLY A 111 -6.58 -6.40 5.15
C GLY A 111 -8.10 -6.38 5.32
N TYR A 112 -8.87 -6.01 4.29
CA TYR A 112 -10.34 -6.06 4.32
C TYR A 112 -10.91 -7.29 3.62
N ALA A 113 -10.39 -7.61 2.43
CA ALA A 113 -10.81 -8.79 1.67
C ALA A 113 -10.14 -10.05 2.21
N ARG A 114 -10.90 -11.16 2.25
CA ARG A 114 -10.35 -12.46 2.61
C ARG A 114 -9.41 -12.96 1.52
N ARG A 115 -8.34 -13.64 1.91
CA ARG A 115 -7.37 -14.21 0.97
C ARG A 115 -8.05 -15.07 -0.10
N GLU A 116 -8.99 -15.91 0.31
CA GLU A 116 -9.68 -16.87 -0.57
C GLU A 116 -10.55 -16.15 -1.60
N GLU A 117 -11.05 -14.96 -1.27
CA GLU A 117 -11.79 -14.12 -2.21
C GLU A 117 -10.87 -13.51 -3.27
N ILE A 118 -9.73 -12.98 -2.85
CA ILE A 118 -8.72 -12.43 -3.76
C ILE A 118 -8.24 -13.53 -4.71
N GLU A 119 -7.85 -14.69 -4.20
CA GLU A 119 -7.37 -15.80 -5.04
C GLU A 119 -8.45 -16.31 -5.99
N ARG A 120 -9.70 -16.44 -5.53
CA ARG A 120 -10.81 -16.87 -6.38
C ARG A 120 -11.03 -15.91 -7.53
N GLU A 121 -10.98 -14.61 -7.28
CA GLU A 121 -11.11 -13.61 -8.35
C GLU A 121 -9.91 -13.69 -9.30
N PHE A 122 -8.70 -13.76 -8.77
CA PHE A 122 -7.46 -13.74 -9.55
C PHE A 122 -7.31 -14.99 -10.43
N ARG A 123 -7.80 -16.16 -9.98
CA ARG A 123 -7.82 -17.39 -10.77
C ARG A 123 -8.73 -17.35 -11.99
N ARG A 124 -9.65 -16.37 -12.08
CA ARG A 124 -10.42 -16.12 -13.32
C ARG A 124 -9.54 -15.58 -14.45
N TYR A 125 -8.43 -14.92 -14.10
CA TYR A 125 -7.52 -14.28 -15.06
C TYR A 125 -6.19 -15.01 -15.19
N LYS A 126 -5.79 -15.78 -14.17
CA LYS A 126 -4.54 -16.55 -14.16
C LYS A 126 -4.74 -17.89 -13.45
N ARG A 127 -4.79 -18.99 -14.21
CA ARG A 127 -5.20 -20.31 -13.69
C ARG A 127 -4.37 -20.76 -12.48
N ASP A 128 -3.06 -20.62 -12.57
CA ASP A 128 -2.12 -21.06 -11.54
C ASP A 128 -1.79 -19.95 -10.52
N PHE A 129 -2.69 -18.96 -10.36
CA PHE A 129 -2.45 -17.87 -9.42
C PHE A 129 -2.37 -18.38 -7.97
N ASN A 130 -1.32 -17.91 -7.29
CA ASN A 130 -1.07 -18.14 -5.88
C ASN A 130 -0.61 -16.82 -5.24
N LEU A 131 -1.35 -16.37 -4.22
CA LEU A 131 -1.06 -15.09 -3.57
C LEU A 131 0.29 -15.08 -2.84
N ASP A 132 0.77 -16.23 -2.36
CA ASP A 132 2.08 -16.34 -1.68
C ASP A 132 3.25 -16.14 -2.64
N ARG A 133 3.03 -16.42 -3.93
CA ARG A 133 4.02 -16.21 -5.00
C ARG A 133 3.86 -14.86 -5.68
N PHE A 134 2.93 -14.02 -5.21
CA PHE A 134 2.72 -12.71 -5.78
C PHE A 134 3.91 -11.80 -5.45
N PRO A 135 4.54 -11.13 -6.44
CA PRO A 135 5.67 -10.25 -6.17
C PRO A 135 5.21 -9.15 -5.21
N ARG A 136 5.78 -9.11 -4.01
CA ARG A 136 5.49 -8.06 -3.03
C ARG A 136 6.39 -6.89 -3.30
N VAL A 137 5.81 -5.70 -3.37
CA VAL A 137 6.63 -4.49 -3.47
C VAL A 137 7.15 -4.13 -2.10
N THR A 138 8.47 -4.06 -1.98
CA THR A 138 9.15 -3.33 -0.91
C THR A 138 9.10 -1.86 -1.28
N ALA A 139 8.27 -1.09 -0.59
CA ALA A 139 8.29 0.36 -0.74
C ALA A 139 9.57 0.92 -0.08
N PRO A 140 10.16 1.98 -0.65
CA PRO A 140 11.37 2.60 -0.11
C PRO A 140 11.14 3.29 1.24
#